data_AF-F7YF10-F1
#
_entry.id   AF-F7YF10-F1
#
_cell.length_a   1.000
_cell.length_b   1.000
_cell.length_c   1.000
_cell.angle_alpha   90.00
_cell.angle_beta   90.00
_cell.angle_gamma   90.00
#
_symmetry.space_group_name_H-M   'P 1'
#
loop_
_entity.id
_entity.type
_entity.pdbx_description
1 polymer ?
#
loop_
_entity_poly.entity_id
_entity_poly.type
_entity_poly.pdbx_seq_one_letter_code
_entity_poly.pdbx_strand_id
1 'polypeptide(L)'
;MTDMEPFLFAFVVGLTVCGLIGSTMELVSGRKVAFAEPYVSASHVLRSLAATAGAGPFMLVNDALDARRQNRISTVALLSCGCTAIAWSLALGIVVLAIASWTIRLLGSGIPA
;
A
#
# COMPACT_ATOMS: atom_id res chain seq x y z
N MET A 1 -22.73 -14.65 -3.22
CA MET A 1 -21.37 -14.85 -2.67
C MET A 1 -20.28 -14.78 -3.73
N THR A 2 -20.57 -15.15 -4.98
CA THR A 2 -19.65 -15.08 -6.15
C THR A 2 -19.18 -13.67 -6.52
N ASP A 3 -19.97 -12.62 -6.25
CA ASP A 3 -19.59 -11.24 -6.63
C ASP A 3 -18.52 -10.61 -5.69
N MET A 4 -18.32 -11.18 -4.50
CA MET A 4 -17.38 -10.66 -3.50
C MET A 4 -15.97 -11.22 -3.67
N GLU A 5 -15.83 -12.40 -4.28
CA GLU A 5 -14.54 -13.05 -4.54
C GLU A 5 -13.52 -12.15 -5.25
N PRO A 6 -13.87 -11.41 -6.34
CA PRO A 6 -12.89 -10.54 -7.01
C PRO A 6 -12.43 -9.38 -6.10
N PHE A 7 -13.32 -8.84 -5.26
CA PHE A 7 -12.95 -7.78 -4.32
C PHE A 7 -12.06 -8.29 -3.19
N LEU A 8 -12.35 -9.47 -2.65
CA LEU A 8 -11.49 -10.12 -1.65
C LEU A 8 -10.12 -10.46 -2.22
N PHE A 9 -10.08 -10.98 -3.44
CA PHE A 9 -8.83 -11.28 -4.13
C PHE A 9 -8.01 -10.00 -4.35
N ALA A 10 -8.62 -8.94 -4.88
CA ALA A 10 -7.97 -7.64 -5.02
C ALA A 10 -7.44 -7.12 -3.68
N PHE A 11 -8.24 -7.20 -2.61
CA PHE A 11 -7.82 -6.80 -1.28
C PHE A 11 -6.57 -7.55 -0.80
N VAL A 12 -6.55 -8.88 -0.91
CA VAL A 12 -5.41 -9.71 -0.50
C VAL A 12 -4.17 -9.40 -1.35
N VAL A 13 -4.33 -9.20 -2.66
CA VAL A 13 -3.23 -8.77 -3.55
C VAL A 13 -2.68 -7.42 -3.09
N GLY A 14 -3.54 -6.45 -2.81
CA GLY A 14 -3.14 -5.13 -2.32
C GLY A 14 -2.41 -5.20 -0.97
N LEU A 15 -2.93 -5.97 -0.01
CA LEU A 15 -2.26 -6.24 1.27
C LEU A 15 -0.87 -6.84 1.10
N THR A 16 -0.74 -7.80 0.19
CA THR A 16 0.53 -8.48 -0.07
C THR A 16 1.55 -7.52 -0.68
N VAL A 17 1.14 -6.76 -1.70
CA VAL A 17 2.01 -5.79 -2.37
C VAL A 17 2.42 -4.69 -1.39
N CYS A 18 1.49 -4.12 -0.61
CA CYS A 18 1.87 -3.08 0.34
C CYS A 18 2.79 -3.60 1.45
N GLY A 19 2.55 -4.82 1.94
CA GLY A 19 3.39 -5.47 2.93
C GLY A 19 4.81 -5.76 2.41
N LEU A 20 4.93 -6.24 1.17
CA LEU A 20 6.23 -6.48 0.52
C LEU A 20 6.99 -5.18 0.30
N ILE A 21 6.35 -4.14 -0.23
CA ILE A 21 6.99 -2.84 -0.45
C ILE A 21 7.42 -2.24 0.88
N GLY A 22 6.53 -2.23 1.89
CA GLY A 22 6.83 -1.74 3.23
C GLY A 22 8.00 -2.48 3.88
N SER A 23 7.99 -3.82 3.83
CA SER A 23 9.08 -4.64 4.38
C SER A 23 10.40 -4.40 3.67
N THR A 24 10.37 -4.29 2.33
CA THR A 24 11.58 -4.00 1.54
C THR A 24 12.14 -2.63 1.91
N MET A 25 11.26 -1.63 2.10
CA MET A 25 11.66 -0.29 2.53
C MET A 25 12.31 -0.29 3.91
N GLU A 26 11.74 -1.04 4.85
CA GLU A 26 12.30 -1.24 6.19
C GLU A 26 13.68 -1.91 6.14
N LEU A 27 13.84 -2.95 5.32
CA LEU A 27 15.11 -3.66 5.15
C LEU A 27 16.19 -2.78 4.52
N VAL A 28 15.85 -2.00 3.49
CA VAL A 28 16.80 -1.12 2.79
C VAL A 28 17.21 0.08 3.66
N SER A 29 16.28 0.61 4.45
CA SER A 29 16.52 1.86 5.19
C SER A 29 16.91 1.64 6.65
N GLY A 30 16.74 0.43 7.18
CA GLY A 30 16.99 0.10 8.59
C GLY A 30 16.07 0.82 9.58
N ARG A 31 14.98 1.45 9.10
CA ARG A 31 14.04 2.24 9.90
C ARG A 31 12.60 1.87 9.55
N LYS A 32 11.72 1.90 10.55
CA LYS A 32 10.27 1.72 10.35
C LYS A 32 9.74 2.65 9.26
N VAL A 33 8.87 2.13 8.40
CA VAL A 33 8.23 2.96 7.37
C VAL A 33 7.19 3.86 8.02
N ALA A 34 7.36 5.17 7.88
CA ALA A 34 6.53 6.22 8.47
C ALA A 34 6.39 7.38 7.46
N PHE A 35 5.39 8.26 7.58
CA PHE A 35 5.30 9.50 6.77
C PHE A 35 6.32 10.56 7.23
N ALA A 36 7.58 10.16 7.32
CA ALA A 36 8.71 10.99 7.72
C ALA A 36 9.92 10.73 6.81
N GLU A 37 10.94 11.59 6.91
CA GLU A 37 12.21 11.32 6.26
C GLU A 37 12.73 9.92 6.68
N PRO A 38 13.23 9.10 5.72
CA PRO A 38 13.78 9.45 4.42
C PRO A 38 12.82 9.12 3.25
N TYR A 39 11.56 8.75 3.55
CA TYR A 39 10.62 8.16 2.61
C TYR A 39 9.81 9.22 1.85
N VAL A 40 9.50 10.34 2.51
CA VAL A 40 8.84 11.50 1.92
C VAL A 40 9.82 12.67 1.95
N SER A 41 10.30 13.09 0.77
CA SER A 41 11.13 14.28 0.64
C SER A 41 10.60 15.14 -0.50
N ALA A 42 10.43 16.45 -0.24
CA ALA A 42 9.96 17.43 -1.22
C ALA A 42 10.86 17.52 -2.46
N SER A 43 12.12 17.10 -2.33
CA SER A 43 13.10 17.07 -3.43
C SER A 43 12.89 15.92 -4.42
N HIS A 44 12.19 14.85 -4.03
CA HIS A 44 12.00 13.63 -4.85
C HIS A 44 10.52 13.19 -4.84
N VAL A 45 9.66 14.05 -5.39
CA VAL A 45 8.20 13.86 -5.37
C VAL A 45 7.76 12.55 -6.02
N LEU A 46 8.35 12.16 -7.15
CA LEU A 46 7.96 10.92 -7.85
C LEU A 46 8.29 9.65 -7.05
N ARG A 47 9.44 9.63 -6.37
CA ARG A 47 9.84 8.54 -5.48
C ARG A 47 8.95 8.49 -4.24
N SER A 48 8.65 9.66 -3.67
CA SER A 48 7.77 9.80 -2.52
C SER A 48 6.34 9.37 -2.86
N LEU A 49 5.87 9.65 -4.08
CA LEU A 49 4.56 9.25 -4.58
C LEU A 49 4.48 7.74 -4.78
N ALA A 50 5.49 7.12 -5.40
CA ALA A 50 5.56 5.66 -5.56
C ALA A 50 5.64 4.95 -4.19
N ALA A 51 6.43 5.50 -3.26
CA ALA A 51 6.53 5.00 -1.90
C ALA A 51 5.20 5.09 -1.15
N THR A 52 4.52 6.23 -1.25
CA THR A 52 3.22 6.44 -0.61
C THR A 52 2.12 5.61 -1.25
N ALA A 53 2.12 5.45 -2.58
CA ALA A 53 1.13 4.63 -3.27
C ALA A 53 1.27 3.14 -2.90
N GLY A 54 2.51 2.65 -2.78
CA GLY A 54 2.80 1.25 -2.47
C GLY A 54 2.76 0.91 -0.98
N ALA A 55 3.40 1.72 -0.13
CA ALA A 55 3.54 1.47 1.31
C ALA A 55 2.61 2.33 2.19
N GLY A 56 1.80 3.22 1.59
CA GLY A 56 0.90 4.14 2.29
C GLY A 56 0.01 3.53 3.37
N PRO A 57 -0.66 2.37 3.12
CA PRO A 57 -1.43 1.70 4.15
C PRO A 57 -0.58 1.32 5.38
N PHE A 58 0.65 0.86 5.16
CA PHE A 58 1.57 0.44 6.22
C PHE A 58 2.17 1.64 6.97
N MET A 59 2.51 2.72 6.25
CA MET A 59 2.95 4.00 6.82
C MET A 59 1.88 4.60 7.72
N LEU A 60 0.63 4.59 7.29
CA LEU A 60 -0.52 5.15 8.01
C LEU A 60 -0.79 4.37 9.31
N VAL A 61 -0.74 3.04 9.25
CA VAL A 61 -0.90 2.18 10.43
C VAL A 61 0.27 2.36 11.41
N ASN A 62 1.51 2.43 10.91
CA ASN A 62 2.69 2.64 11.75
C ASN A 62 2.63 3.98 12.49
N ASP A 63 2.30 5.07 11.80
CA ASP A 63 2.17 6.40 12.42
C ASP A 63 1.03 6.45 13.44
N ALA A 64 -0.10 5.81 13.16
CA ALA A 64 -1.22 5.78 14.10
C ALA A 64 -0.92 4.91 15.34
N LEU A 65 -0.18 3.81 15.17
CA LEU A 65 0.31 3.01 16.29
C LEU A 65 1.31 3.77 17.15
N ASP A 66 2.23 4.52 16.54
CA ASP A 66 3.19 5.34 17.27
C ASP A 66 2.50 6.51 17.99
N ALA A 67 1.51 7.15 17.36
CA ALA A 67 0.67 8.16 18.01
C ALA A 67 -0.13 7.60 19.19
N ARG A 68 -0.60 6.34 19.10
CA ARG A 68 -1.26 5.63 20.20
C ARG A 68 -0.31 5.26 21.32
N ARG A 69 0.91 4.80 21.01
CA ARG A 69 1.94 4.53 22.02
C ARG A 69 2.28 5.76 22.85
N GLN A 70 2.16 6.94 22.24
CA GLN A 70 2.38 8.23 22.90
C GLN A 70 1.11 8.78 23.58
N ASN A 71 0.02 7.99 23.66
CA ASN A 71 -1.29 8.39 24.19
C ASN A 71 -1.86 9.67 23.54
N ARG A 72 -1.44 9.99 22.31
CA ARG A 72 -1.86 11.21 21.60
C ARG A 72 -3.08 11.01 20.70
N ILE A 73 -3.55 9.77 20.52
CA ILE A 73 -4.67 9.45 19.63
C ILE A 73 -5.74 8.61 20.34
N SER A 74 -7.01 8.97 20.11
CA SER A 74 -8.17 8.22 20.58
C SER A 74 -8.38 6.93 19.79
N THR A 75 -8.94 5.90 20.43
CA THR A 75 -9.28 4.61 19.81
C THR A 75 -10.14 4.77 18.55
N VAL A 76 -11.00 5.80 18.49
CA VAL A 76 -11.84 6.10 17.32
C VAL A 76 -11.01 6.54 16.11
N ALA A 77 -9.99 7.37 16.33
CA ALA A 77 -9.10 7.81 15.26
C ALA A 77 -8.18 6.69 14.77
N LEU A 78 -7.79 5.76 15.66
CA LEU A 78 -7.09 4.53 15.26
C LEU A 78 -7.99 3.63 14.37
N LEU A 79 -9.26 3.48 14.71
CA LEU A 79 -10.23 2.73 13.90
C LEU A 79 -10.41 3.36 12.52
N SER A 80 -10.54 4.69 12.43
CA SER A 80 -10.64 5.42 11.16
C SER A 80 -9.39 5.24 10.30
N CYS A 81 -8.20 5.27 10.92
CA CYS A 81 -6.94 4.97 10.26
C CYS A 81 -6.92 3.53 9.71
N GLY A 82 -7.35 2.55 10.51
CA GLY A 82 -7.50 1.16 10.06
C GLY A 82 -8.45 1.00 8.88
N CYS A 83 -9.63 1.63 8.92
CA CYS A 83 -10.58 1.62 7.80
C CYS A 83 -9.98 2.25 6.54
N THR A 84 -9.23 3.35 6.69
CA THR A 84 -8.54 4.01 5.58
C THR A 84 -7.48 3.11 4.99
N ALA A 85 -6.67 2.42 5.81
CA ALA A 85 -5.68 1.45 5.36
C ALA A 85 -6.31 0.27 4.62
N ILE A 86 -7.48 -0.21 5.06
CA ILE A 86 -8.24 -1.29 4.38
C ILE A 86 -8.71 -0.82 3.00
N ALA A 87 -9.38 0.33 2.94
CA ALA A 87 -9.87 0.90 1.68
C ALA A 87 -8.72 1.16 0.69
N TRP A 88 -7.60 1.65 1.20
CA TRP A 88 -6.41 1.93 0.41
C TRP A 88 -5.75 0.64 -0.10
N SER A 89 -5.64 -0.39 0.74
CA SER A 89 -5.13 -1.70 0.31
C SER A 89 -5.99 -2.31 -0.80
N LEU A 90 -7.31 -2.22 -0.68
CA LEU A 90 -8.22 -2.67 -1.74
C LEU A 90 -7.99 -1.90 -3.05
N ALA A 91 -7.93 -0.56 -2.99
CA ALA A 91 -7.69 0.28 -4.16
C ALA A 91 -6.34 -0.06 -4.84
N LEU A 92 -5.28 -0.26 -4.04
CA LEU A 92 -3.97 -0.66 -4.54
C LEU A 92 -4.05 -2.01 -5.26
N GLY A 93 -4.74 -2.98 -4.69
CA GLY A 93 -4.93 -4.30 -5.30
C GLY A 93 -5.64 -4.26 -6.65
N ILE A 94 -6.70 -3.44 -6.76
CA ILE A 94 -7.41 -3.23 -8.03
C ILE A 94 -6.46 -2.64 -9.09
N VAL A 95 -5.65 -1.65 -8.72
CA VAL A 95 -4.68 -1.01 -9.63
C VAL A 95 -3.60 -2.02 -10.08
N VAL A 96 -3.06 -2.81 -9.15
CA VAL A 96 -2.06 -3.85 -9.46
C VAL A 96 -2.63 -4.88 -10.43
N LEU A 97 -3.85 -5.36 -10.18
CA LEU A 97 -4.51 -6.32 -11.07
C LEU A 97 -4.81 -5.71 -12.44
N ALA A 98 -5.22 -4.45 -12.51
CA ALA A 98 -5.41 -3.75 -13.77
C ALA A 98 -4.09 -3.67 -14.58
N ILE A 99 -2.99 -3.30 -13.94
CA ILE A 99 -1.65 -3.25 -14.57
C ILE A 99 -1.23 -4.64 -15.04
N ALA A 100 -1.41 -5.67 -14.22
CA ALA A 100 -1.08 -7.05 -14.59
C ALA A 100 -1.88 -7.50 -15.82
N SER A 101 -3.20 -7.23 -15.83
CA SER A 101 -4.07 -7.58 -16.95
C SER A 101 -3.66 -6.87 -18.25
N TRP A 102 -3.26 -5.60 -18.17
CA TRP A 102 -2.80 -4.81 -19.30
C TRP A 102 -1.46 -5.33 -19.83
N THR A 103 -0.53 -5.65 -18.93
CA THR A 103 0.79 -6.19 -19.26
C THR A 103 0.69 -7.55 -19.95
N ILE A 104 -0.19 -8.43 -19.47
CA ILE A 104 -0.44 -9.73 -20.10
C ILE A 104 -1.01 -9.56 -21.52
N ARG A 105 -1.92 -8.60 -21.73
CA ARG A 105 -2.47 -8.31 -23.08
C ARG A 105 -1.39 -7.83 -24.03
N LEU A 106 -0.49 -6.95 -23.59
CA LEU A 106 0.62 -6.45 -24.39
C LEU A 106 1.61 -7.57 -24.76
N LEU A 107 2.01 -8.39 -23.78
CA LEU A 107 2.91 -9.52 -24.02
C LEU A 107 2.27 -10.59 -24.92
N GLY A 108 0.98 -10.87 -24.72
CA GLY A 108 0.22 -11.82 -25.53
C GLY A 108 0.03 -11.36 -26.99
N SER A 109 -0.04 -10.05 -27.24
CA SER A 109 -0.08 -9.50 -28.62
C SER A 109 1.26 -9.59 -29.37
N GLY A 110 2.35 -9.97 -28.69
CA GLY A 110 3.70 -10.05 -29.27
C GLY A 110 4.16 -11.44 -29.70
N ILE A 111 3.37 -12.50 -29.48
CA ILE A 111 3.69 -13.87 -29.91
C ILE A 111 2.94 -14.15 -31.23
N PRO A 112 3.59 -14.18 -32.40
CA PRO A 112 2.96 -14.72 -33.60
C PRO A 112 2.69 -16.21 -33.38
N ALA A 113 1.48 -16.64 -33.75
CA ALA A 113 1.02 -18.02 -33.70
C ALA A 113 1.88 -18.96 -34.56
#